data_AF-A0A2S3ZXZ9-F1
#
_entry.id   AF-A0A2S3ZXZ9-F1
#
_cell.length_a   1.000
_cell.length_b   1.000
_cell.length_c   1.000
_cell.angle_alpha   90.00
_cell.angle_beta   90.00
_cell.angle_gamma   90.00
#
_symmetry.space_group_name_H-M   'P 1'
#
loop_
_entity.id
_entity.type
_entity.pdbx_description
1 polymer ?
#
loop_
_entity_poly.entity_id
_entity_poly.type
_entity_poly.pdbx_seq_one_letter_code
_entity_poly.pdbx_strand_id
1 'polypeptide(L)'
;MKAASFAATPHFTSAALDLADAPVHGSAENTSTIVIGSGFSALAVAAELNRQGVKAIVVETFSPLKQHSPPATTTGGISLAALNERSEILRLLENYARRHELDIRPSTQALSLTRNHGSVRANPHWTVHTATGTLSAHNIVFTRGALNQLRRVLHGLGVTKATELRTGMHALGLYLVGVGDLVIPSTQEILHQAKRAGASISSRVAVRETGLALA
;
A
#
# COMPACT_ATOMS: atom_id res chain seq x y z
N MET A 1 -46.09 -10.48 67.56
CA MET A 1 -45.49 -9.51 66.62
C MET A 1 -44.02 -9.39 67.00
N LYS A 2 -43.12 -10.27 66.54
CA LYS A 2 -42.55 -10.53 65.19
C LYS A 2 -41.26 -9.72 64.96
N ALA A 3 -40.17 -10.37 65.37
CA ALA A 3 -38.80 -10.43 64.86
C ALA A 3 -38.24 -9.26 64.03
N ALA A 4 -37.17 -8.66 64.56
CA ALA A 4 -36.15 -7.95 63.79
C ALA A 4 -35.18 -8.99 63.18
N SER A 5 -35.01 -8.95 61.86
CA SER A 5 -34.12 -9.83 61.10
C SER A 5 -33.01 -9.03 60.44
N PHE A 6 -31.81 -9.59 60.51
CA PHE A 6 -30.56 -9.24 59.83
C PHE A 6 -30.72 -8.97 58.34
N ALA A 7 -29.93 -8.01 57.83
CA ALA A 7 -29.38 -8.06 56.48
C ALA A 7 -28.03 -7.31 56.44
N ALA A 8 -26.96 -8.07 56.21
CA ALA A 8 -25.61 -7.57 56.01
C ALA A 8 -25.42 -7.18 54.54
N THR A 9 -24.87 -5.99 54.31
CA THR A 9 -24.53 -5.46 52.99
C THR A 9 -23.04 -5.75 52.70
N PRO A 10 -22.67 -6.47 51.64
CA PRO A 10 -21.27 -6.60 51.28
C PRO A 10 -20.80 -5.34 50.52
N HIS A 11 -19.75 -4.72 51.04
CA HIS A 11 -18.94 -3.74 50.32
C HIS A 11 -18.19 -4.45 49.19
N PHE A 12 -18.62 -4.24 47.94
CA PHE A 12 -17.81 -4.57 46.78
C PHE A 12 -16.76 -3.47 46.56
N THR A 13 -15.54 -3.75 46.99
CA THR A 13 -14.35 -2.95 46.66
C THR A 13 -14.04 -3.17 45.18
N SER A 14 -14.43 -2.22 44.34
CA SER A 14 -14.01 -2.17 42.94
C SER A 14 -12.53 -1.77 42.89
N ALA A 15 -11.65 -2.76 42.87
CA ALA A 15 -10.27 -2.57 42.46
C ALA A 15 -10.28 -2.27 40.96
N ALA A 16 -10.31 -0.98 40.62
CA ALA A 16 -9.94 -0.50 39.30
C ALA A 16 -8.47 -0.89 39.09
N LEU A 17 -8.26 -2.02 38.42
CA LEU A 17 -6.98 -2.32 37.79
C LEU A 17 -6.77 -1.23 36.75
N ASP A 18 -5.88 -0.33 37.11
CA ASP A 18 -5.21 0.63 36.25
C ASP A 18 -4.48 -0.17 35.17
N LEU A 19 -5.22 -0.60 34.14
CA LEU A 19 -4.65 -1.09 32.90
C LEU A 19 -4.16 0.15 32.17
N ALA A 20 -2.92 0.52 32.46
CA ALA A 20 -2.15 1.42 31.64
C ALA A 20 -2.32 0.98 30.18
N ASP A 21 -2.98 1.83 29.40
CA ASP A 21 -3.07 1.75 27.95
C ASP A 21 -1.67 1.97 27.39
N ALA A 22 -0.86 0.90 27.43
CA ALA A 22 0.40 0.88 26.73
C ALA A 22 0.05 0.99 25.24
N PRO A 23 0.53 2.02 24.52
CA PRO A 23 0.28 2.08 23.08
C PRO A 23 0.84 0.79 22.50
N VAL A 24 -0.02 0.02 21.84
CA VAL A 24 0.42 -1.11 21.01
C VAL A 24 1.37 -0.51 19.98
N HIS A 25 2.67 -0.55 20.27
CA HIS A 25 3.72 -0.13 19.36
C HIS A 25 3.71 -1.14 18.22
N GLY A 26 2.82 -0.92 17.26
CA GLY A 26 2.87 -1.66 16.01
C GLY A 26 4.27 -1.50 15.42
N SER A 27 4.87 -2.60 14.98
CA SER A 27 6.24 -2.61 14.49
C SER A 27 6.41 -1.55 13.40
N ALA A 28 7.41 -0.68 13.55
CA ALA A 28 7.78 0.31 12.56
C ALA A 28 8.84 -0.28 11.64
N GLU A 29 8.50 -0.49 10.38
CA GLU A 29 9.38 -1.09 9.39
C GLU A 29 9.73 -0.08 8.30
N ASN A 30 10.95 -0.17 7.76
CA ASN A 30 11.45 0.74 6.74
C ASN A 30 11.86 -0.02 5.48
N THR A 31 11.42 0.47 4.33
CA THR A 31 11.74 -0.09 3.01
C THR A 31 11.95 1.03 1.99
N SER A 32 12.54 0.76 0.83
CA SER A 32 12.69 1.79 -0.22
C SER A 32 11.37 2.11 -0.92
N THR A 33 10.51 1.11 -1.10
CA THR A 33 9.27 1.24 -1.88
C THR A 33 8.14 0.44 -1.26
N ILE A 34 6.93 1.00 -1.21
CA ILE A 34 5.70 0.26 -0.88
C ILE A 34 4.79 0.24 -2.09
N VAL A 35 4.27 -0.93 -2.43
CA VAL A 35 3.27 -1.10 -3.50
C VAL A 35 1.93 -1.36 -2.83
N ILE A 36 0.91 -0.56 -3.17
CA ILE A 36 -0.43 -0.68 -2.61
C ILE A 36 -1.40 -1.26 -3.65
N GLY A 37 -2.00 -2.38 -3.28
CA GLY A 37 -3.00 -3.14 -4.01
C GLY A 37 -2.49 -4.51 -4.45
N SER A 38 -3.29 -5.19 -5.25
CA SER A 38 -3.15 -6.62 -5.50
C SER A 38 -3.43 -7.03 -6.94
N GLY A 39 -3.26 -8.32 -7.21
CA GLY A 39 -3.46 -8.92 -8.52
C GLY A 39 -2.35 -8.56 -9.52
N PHE A 40 -2.72 -8.59 -10.80
CA PHE A 40 -1.78 -8.51 -11.92
C PHE A 40 -0.84 -7.29 -11.86
N SER A 41 -1.37 -6.09 -11.64
CA SER A 41 -0.56 -4.87 -11.62
C SER A 41 0.43 -4.85 -10.46
N ALA A 42 0.02 -5.32 -9.27
CA ALA A 42 0.89 -5.34 -8.11
C ALA A 42 2.04 -6.33 -8.28
N LEU A 43 1.75 -7.53 -8.78
CA LEU A 43 2.76 -8.54 -9.09
C LEU A 43 3.72 -8.09 -10.19
N ALA A 44 3.20 -7.44 -11.25
CA ALA A 44 4.03 -6.90 -12.32
C ALA A 44 5.03 -5.85 -11.81
N VAL A 45 4.57 -4.93 -10.95
CA VAL A 45 5.42 -3.93 -10.30
C VAL A 45 6.42 -4.59 -9.36
N ALA A 46 5.98 -5.51 -8.50
CA ALA A 46 6.86 -6.18 -7.54
C ALA A 46 7.99 -6.96 -8.24
N ALA A 47 7.66 -7.70 -9.30
CA ALA A 47 8.64 -8.43 -10.10
C ALA A 47 9.62 -7.47 -10.79
N GLU A 48 9.16 -6.35 -11.33
CA GLU A 48 10.05 -5.35 -11.93
C GLU A 48 10.96 -4.69 -10.90
N LEU A 49 10.43 -4.28 -9.75
CA LEU A 49 11.24 -3.67 -8.68
C LEU A 49 12.33 -4.63 -8.21
N ASN A 50 11.99 -5.91 -8.05
CA ASN A 50 12.95 -6.95 -7.71
C ASN A 50 14.03 -7.12 -8.80
N ARG A 51 13.66 -7.15 -10.10
CA ARG A 51 14.64 -7.17 -11.21
C ARG A 51 15.59 -5.98 -11.18
N GLN A 52 15.13 -4.83 -10.71
CA GLN A 52 15.91 -3.61 -10.59
C GLN A 52 16.70 -3.51 -9.26
N GLY A 53 16.66 -4.54 -8.41
CA GLY A 53 17.33 -4.56 -7.11
C GLY A 53 16.67 -3.68 -6.03
N VAL A 54 15.44 -3.21 -6.26
CA VAL A 54 14.74 -2.31 -5.32
C VAL A 54 13.96 -3.14 -4.30
N LYS A 55 14.18 -2.87 -3.00
CA LYS A 55 13.40 -3.48 -1.91
C LYS A 55 11.98 -2.92 -1.92
N ALA A 56 11.00 -3.82 -1.97
CA ALA A 56 9.60 -3.45 -2.04
C ALA A 56 8.76 -4.35 -1.13
N ILE A 57 7.81 -3.74 -0.42
CA ILE A 57 6.76 -4.45 0.31
C ILE A 57 5.43 -4.20 -0.41
N VAL A 58 4.73 -5.27 -0.78
CA VAL A 58 3.39 -5.20 -1.37
C VAL A 58 2.34 -5.40 -0.28
N VAL A 59 1.42 -4.46 -0.16
CA VAL A 59 0.32 -4.48 0.81
C VAL A 59 -1.02 -4.34 0.11
N GLU A 60 -2.07 -4.87 0.72
CA GLU A 60 -3.42 -4.75 0.18
C GLU A 60 -3.97 -3.33 0.24
N THR A 61 -4.86 -3.05 -0.71
CA THR A 61 -5.60 -1.78 -0.72
C THR A 61 -6.64 -1.74 0.40
N PHE A 62 -7.08 -0.54 0.74
CA PHE A 62 -8.19 -0.29 1.64
C PHE A 62 -9.48 -0.84 1.02
N SER A 63 -10.01 -1.93 1.56
CA SER A 63 -11.37 -2.37 1.27
C SER A 63 -12.18 -2.46 2.56
N PRO A 64 -13.15 -1.56 2.79
CA PRO A 64 -14.12 -1.73 3.88
C PRO A 64 -15.11 -2.87 3.58
N LEU A 65 -15.03 -3.48 2.39
CA LEU A 65 -15.87 -4.59 1.97
C LEU A 65 -14.97 -5.76 1.57
N LYS A 66 -14.58 -6.59 2.56
CA LYS A 66 -14.37 -8.01 2.30
C LYS A 66 -15.74 -8.65 2.01
N GLN A 67 -16.35 -8.30 0.88
CA GLN A 67 -17.37 -9.13 0.28
C GLN A 67 -16.64 -10.01 -0.74
N HIS A 68 -16.75 -11.33 -0.56
CA HIS A 68 -16.30 -12.37 -1.49
C HIS A 68 -17.10 -12.35 -2.81
N SER A 69 -17.35 -11.17 -3.36
CA SER A 69 -17.95 -11.02 -4.66
C SER A 69 -16.80 -10.78 -5.63
N PRO A 70 -16.60 -11.63 -6.66
CA PRO A 70 -15.71 -11.26 -7.75
C PRO A 70 -16.15 -9.88 -8.25
N PRO A 71 -15.23 -8.91 -8.43
CA PRO A 71 -15.62 -7.62 -8.98
C PRO A 71 -16.37 -7.90 -10.27
N ALA A 72 -17.56 -7.33 -10.43
CA ALA A 72 -18.32 -7.47 -11.65
C ALA A 72 -17.40 -7.12 -12.82
N THR A 73 -16.94 -8.15 -13.52
CA THR A 73 -16.20 -8.01 -14.76
C THR A 73 -17.21 -7.48 -15.74
N THR A 74 -17.30 -6.16 -15.86
CA THR A 74 -17.78 -5.55 -17.10
C THR A 74 -16.78 -6.01 -18.16
N THR A 75 -17.09 -7.12 -18.83
CA THR A 75 -16.46 -7.62 -20.05
C THR A 75 -16.81 -6.65 -21.18
N GLY A 76 -16.37 -5.39 -21.04
CA GLY A 76 -16.47 -4.38 -22.08
C GLY A 76 -15.52 -4.77 -23.21
N GLY A 77 -15.99 -5.55 -24.17
CA GLY A 77 -15.31 -5.83 -25.44
C GLY A 77 -13.92 -6.48 -25.35
N ILE A 78 -13.49 -6.99 -24.19
CA ILE A 78 -12.17 -7.64 -24.07
C ILE A 78 -12.22 -9.02 -24.73
N SER A 79 -11.37 -9.23 -25.73
CA SER A 79 -11.22 -10.52 -26.42
C SER A 79 -10.78 -11.64 -25.46
N LEU A 80 -11.30 -12.85 -25.66
CA LEU A 80 -10.90 -14.05 -24.91
C LEU A 80 -9.40 -14.31 -24.99
N ALA A 81 -8.76 -14.01 -26.13
CA ALA A 81 -7.32 -14.14 -26.30
C ALA A 81 -6.55 -13.22 -25.33
N ALA A 82 -7.02 -11.98 -25.14
CA ALA A 82 -6.41 -11.02 -24.23
C ALA A 82 -6.60 -11.41 -22.75
N LEU A 83 -7.72 -12.09 -22.42
CA LEU A 83 -7.93 -12.68 -21.11
C LEU A 83 -7.01 -13.87 -20.87
N ASN A 84 -6.81 -14.73 -21.86
CA ASN A 84 -5.91 -15.88 -21.77
C ASN A 84 -4.44 -15.44 -21.58
N GLU A 85 -3.98 -14.47 -22.40
CA GLU A 85 -2.65 -13.87 -22.26
C GLU A 85 -2.44 -13.31 -20.84
N ARG A 86 -3.43 -12.58 -20.32
CA ARG A 86 -3.35 -12.02 -18.95
C ARG A 86 -3.21 -13.12 -17.90
N SER A 87 -3.98 -14.20 -18.01
CA SER A 87 -3.94 -15.33 -17.07
C SER A 87 -2.61 -16.07 -17.11
N GLU A 88 -2.05 -16.28 -18.30
CA GLU A 88 -0.73 -16.90 -18.46
C GLU A 88 0.37 -16.06 -17.81
N ILE A 89 0.38 -14.75 -18.11
CA ILE A 89 1.37 -13.84 -17.52
C ILE A 89 1.18 -13.71 -16.01
N LEU A 90 -0.06 -13.69 -15.51
CA LEU A 90 -0.32 -13.71 -14.07
C LEU A 90 0.31 -14.94 -13.42
N ARG A 91 0.12 -16.13 -13.99
CA ARG A 91 0.72 -17.38 -13.50
C ARG A 91 2.25 -17.29 -13.48
N LEU A 92 2.86 -16.70 -14.51
CA LEU A 92 4.32 -16.48 -14.56
C LEU A 92 4.78 -15.52 -13.46
N LEU A 93 4.04 -14.44 -13.22
CA LEU A 93 4.34 -13.47 -12.17
C LEU A 93 4.19 -14.06 -10.75
N GLU A 94 3.17 -14.87 -10.51
CA GLU A 94 2.99 -15.60 -9.24
C GLU A 94 4.13 -16.58 -8.98
N ASN A 95 4.55 -17.32 -10.02
CA ASN A 95 5.69 -18.22 -9.92
C ASN A 95 7.00 -17.45 -9.66
N TYR A 96 7.20 -16.33 -10.35
CA TYR A 96 8.34 -15.44 -10.10
C TYR A 96 8.33 -14.95 -8.66
N ALA A 97 7.18 -14.47 -8.18
CA ALA A 97 7.04 -13.94 -6.83
C ALA A 97 7.43 -14.96 -5.76
N ARG A 98 6.98 -16.21 -5.93
CA ARG A 98 7.33 -17.33 -5.04
C ARG A 98 8.82 -17.68 -5.11
N ARG A 99 9.38 -17.78 -6.33
CA ARG A 99 10.78 -18.17 -6.54
C ARG A 99 11.78 -17.14 -6.01
N HIS A 100 11.43 -15.85 -6.08
CA HIS A 100 12.27 -14.74 -5.65
C HIS A 100 11.87 -14.20 -4.27
N GLU A 101 10.99 -14.90 -3.54
CA GLU A 101 10.56 -14.57 -2.18
C GLU A 101 10.14 -13.10 -2.04
N LEU A 102 9.34 -12.61 -2.99
CA LEU A 102 8.88 -11.23 -2.94
C LEU A 102 8.04 -11.00 -1.68
N ASP A 103 8.30 -9.89 -0.98
CA ASP A 103 7.57 -9.52 0.22
C ASP A 103 6.16 -9.01 -0.13
N ILE A 104 5.22 -9.95 -0.22
CA ILE A 104 3.81 -9.70 -0.52
C ILE A 104 2.99 -10.10 0.70
N ARG A 105 2.29 -9.11 1.27
CA ARG A 105 1.54 -9.25 2.52
C ARG A 105 0.03 -9.09 2.26
N PRO A 106 -0.64 -10.14 1.77
CA PRO A 106 -2.07 -10.07 1.43
C PRO A 106 -2.98 -9.83 2.65
N SER A 107 -2.48 -10.10 3.85
CA SER A 107 -3.19 -9.84 5.11
C SER A 107 -2.95 -8.43 5.68
N THR A 108 -2.00 -7.68 5.13
CA THR A 108 -1.64 -6.34 5.60
C THR A 108 -2.34 -5.30 4.74
N GLN A 109 -3.29 -4.57 5.32
CA GLN A 109 -4.02 -3.52 4.62
C GLN A 109 -3.42 -2.14 4.90
N ALA A 110 -3.26 -1.34 3.86
CA ALA A 110 -2.97 0.08 3.99
C ALA A 110 -4.24 0.84 4.43
N LEU A 111 -4.25 1.33 5.67
CA LEU A 111 -5.37 2.04 6.28
C LEU A 111 -5.33 3.54 5.97
N SER A 112 -4.17 4.15 6.12
CA SER A 112 -3.93 5.57 5.80
C SER A 112 -2.51 5.79 5.31
N LEU A 113 -2.31 6.88 4.59
CA LEU A 113 -1.01 7.30 4.07
C LEU A 113 -0.75 8.72 4.56
N THR A 114 0.34 8.91 5.30
CA THR A 114 0.80 10.23 5.74
C THR A 114 2.14 10.54 5.12
N ARG A 115 2.35 11.81 4.79
CA ARG A 115 3.66 12.30 4.37
C ARG A 115 4.33 12.91 5.58
N ASN A 116 5.45 12.34 5.97
CA ASN A 116 6.26 12.93 7.01
C ASN A 116 7.21 13.93 6.35
N HIS A 117 7.00 15.19 6.66
CA HIS A 117 7.96 16.25 6.41
C HIS A 117 9.05 16.09 7.46
N GLY A 118 10.10 15.34 7.13
CA GLY A 118 11.30 15.37 7.95
C GLY A 118 11.83 16.81 8.08
N SER A 119 12.69 17.04 9.07
CA SER A 119 13.53 18.25 9.14
C SER A 119 14.07 18.61 7.74
N VAL A 120 14.32 19.89 7.45
CA VAL A 120 14.75 20.42 6.13
C VAL A 120 15.94 19.67 5.50
N ARG A 121 16.68 18.83 6.26
CA ARG A 121 17.75 17.94 5.79
C ARG A 121 17.35 16.47 5.56
N ALA A 122 16.23 16.01 6.11
CA ALA A 122 15.70 14.66 5.94
C ALA A 122 14.63 14.66 4.84
N ASN A 123 14.96 14.04 3.71
CA ASN A 123 14.05 13.92 2.57
C ASN A 123 12.66 13.39 2.99
N PRO A 124 11.58 13.90 2.38
CA PRO A 124 10.22 13.50 2.73
C PRO A 124 10.05 11.99 2.59
N HIS A 125 9.51 11.37 3.63
CA HIS A 125 9.21 9.93 3.66
C HIS A 125 7.71 9.73 3.81
N TRP A 126 7.21 8.70 3.15
CA TRP A 126 5.84 8.25 3.24
C TRP A 126 5.73 7.25 4.38
N THR A 127 4.64 7.35 5.14
CA THR A 127 4.29 6.37 6.17
C THR A 127 2.91 5.82 5.85
N VAL A 128 2.87 4.52 5.58
CA VAL A 128 1.65 3.73 5.42
C VAL A 128 1.29 3.16 6.79
N HIS A 129 0.13 3.52 7.29
CA HIS A 129 -0.42 2.95 8.51
C HIS A 129 -1.19 1.68 8.17
N THR A 130 -0.95 0.63 8.93
CA THR A 130 -1.58 -0.68 8.78
C THR A 130 -2.18 -1.10 10.11
N ALA A 131 -3.01 -2.15 10.12
CA ALA A 131 -3.61 -2.65 11.36
C ALA A 131 -2.57 -3.15 12.40
N THR A 132 -1.37 -3.48 11.95
CA THR A 132 -0.31 -4.09 12.78
C THR A 132 0.87 -3.17 13.05
N GLY A 133 0.85 -1.93 12.54
CA GLY A 133 1.97 -1.00 12.65
C GLY A 133 2.15 -0.10 11.44
N THR A 134 3.35 0.44 11.27
CA THR A 134 3.64 1.44 10.23
C THR A 134 4.75 0.97 9.30
N LEU A 135 4.58 1.20 8.01
CA LEU A 135 5.58 0.95 6.98
C LEU A 135 6.04 2.31 6.44
N SER A 136 7.34 2.58 6.48
CA SER A 136 7.92 3.81 5.95
C SER A 136 8.68 3.55 4.66
N ALA A 137 8.51 4.43 3.67
CA ALA A 137 9.22 4.34 2.38
C ALA A 137 9.40 5.68 1.68
N HIS A 138 10.32 5.75 0.73
CA HIS A 138 10.52 6.94 -0.12
C HIS A 138 9.61 6.95 -1.34
N ASN A 139 9.19 5.76 -1.77
CA ASN A 139 8.37 5.59 -2.96
C ASN A 139 7.09 4.82 -2.63
N ILE A 140 5.96 5.25 -3.17
CA ILE A 140 4.67 4.56 -3.10
C ILE A 140 4.17 4.31 -4.52
N VAL A 141 3.81 3.07 -4.83
CA VAL A 141 3.16 2.71 -6.10
C VAL A 141 1.70 2.36 -5.83
N PHE A 142 0.77 3.06 -6.46
CA PHE A 142 -0.65 2.73 -6.40
C PHE A 142 -1.07 1.92 -7.61
N THR A 143 -1.77 0.81 -7.36
CA THR A 143 -2.38 -0.01 -8.41
C THR A 143 -3.89 0.20 -8.49
N ARG A 144 -4.57 -0.45 -9.46
CA ARG A 144 -6.00 -0.24 -9.79
C ARG A 144 -6.95 -0.24 -8.59
N GLY A 145 -6.65 -0.99 -7.52
CA GLY A 145 -7.45 -1.03 -6.29
C GLY A 145 -7.29 0.18 -5.36
N ALA A 146 -6.29 1.04 -5.58
CA ALA A 146 -5.91 2.12 -4.68
C ALA A 146 -6.27 3.53 -5.19
N LEU A 147 -7.10 3.64 -6.23
CA LEU A 147 -7.52 4.94 -6.80
C LEU A 147 -8.23 5.85 -5.78
N ASN A 148 -9.02 5.27 -4.88
CA ASN A 148 -9.68 6.01 -3.80
C ASN A 148 -8.68 6.52 -2.74
N GLN A 149 -7.54 5.86 -2.58
CA GLN A 149 -6.46 6.34 -1.71
C GLN A 149 -5.70 7.48 -2.41
N LEU A 150 -5.37 7.30 -3.69
CA LEU A 150 -4.74 8.36 -4.49
C LEU A 150 -5.57 9.65 -4.42
N ARG A 151 -6.88 9.59 -4.69
CA ARG A 151 -7.76 10.77 -4.64
C ARG A 151 -7.69 11.48 -3.28
N ARG A 152 -7.70 10.74 -2.17
CA ARG A 152 -7.58 11.31 -0.81
C ARG A 152 -6.22 11.96 -0.57
N VAL A 153 -5.14 11.31 -1.01
CA VAL A 153 -3.77 11.83 -0.88
C VAL A 153 -3.62 13.13 -1.67
N LEU A 154 -4.12 13.17 -2.90
CA LEU A 154 -4.06 14.36 -3.75
C LEU A 154 -4.87 15.52 -3.19
N HIS A 155 -6.06 15.23 -2.65
CA HIS A 155 -6.87 16.22 -1.96
C HIS A 155 -6.17 16.75 -0.70
N GLY A 156 -5.51 15.87 0.07
CA GLY A 156 -4.71 16.25 1.24
C GLY A 156 -3.46 17.07 0.90
N LEU A 157 -2.97 16.99 -0.35
CA LEU A 157 -1.81 17.75 -0.85
C LEU A 157 -2.21 19.05 -1.58
N GLY A 158 -3.50 19.37 -1.68
CA GLY A 158 -3.99 20.59 -2.35
C GLY A 158 -3.85 20.59 -3.88
N VAL A 159 -3.65 19.42 -4.51
CA VAL A 159 -3.46 19.31 -5.96
C VAL A 159 -4.82 19.29 -6.67
N THR A 160 -5.18 20.39 -7.33
CA THR A 160 -6.47 20.56 -8.03
C THR A 160 -6.38 20.43 -9.56
N LYS A 161 -5.19 20.38 -10.16
CA LYS A 161 -4.98 20.29 -11.62
C LYS A 161 -4.30 18.98 -12.04
N ALA A 162 -4.89 18.27 -13.00
CA ALA A 162 -4.46 16.94 -13.46
C ALA A 162 -3.12 16.93 -14.27
N THR A 163 -2.71 18.06 -14.85
CA THR A 163 -1.50 18.14 -15.69
C THR A 163 -0.22 18.33 -14.89
N GLU A 164 -0.27 19.07 -13.78
CA GLU A 164 0.84 19.20 -12.81
C GLU A 164 0.98 17.97 -11.92
N LEU A 165 -0.08 17.17 -11.85
CA LEU A 165 -0.21 16.02 -10.98
C LEU A 165 0.80 14.91 -11.31
N ARG A 166 0.96 14.49 -12.57
CA ARG A 166 1.84 13.37 -12.91
C ARG A 166 3.32 13.69 -12.64
N THR A 167 3.78 14.87 -13.07
CA THR A 167 5.17 15.31 -12.85
C THR A 167 5.44 15.61 -11.38
N GLY A 168 4.49 16.25 -10.68
CA GLY A 168 4.56 16.49 -9.24
C GLY A 168 4.58 15.19 -8.43
N MET A 169 3.77 14.20 -8.81
CA MET A 169 3.74 12.88 -8.16
C MET A 169 5.08 12.16 -8.24
N HIS A 170 5.74 12.15 -9.40
CA HIS A 170 7.06 11.55 -9.54
C HIS A 170 8.11 12.26 -8.66
N ALA A 171 8.07 13.59 -8.56
CA ALA A 171 8.91 14.35 -7.63
C ALA A 171 8.61 14.03 -6.15
N LEU A 172 7.39 13.59 -5.85
CA LEU A 172 6.97 13.16 -4.53
C LEU A 172 7.24 11.66 -4.25
N GLY A 173 7.70 10.89 -5.24
CA GLY A 173 7.89 9.45 -5.11
C GLY A 173 6.59 8.64 -5.23
N LEU A 174 5.56 9.21 -5.85
CA LEU A 174 4.28 8.55 -6.09
C LEU A 174 4.18 8.07 -7.55
N TYR A 175 3.76 6.82 -7.74
CA TYR A 175 3.66 6.17 -9.05
C TYR A 175 2.31 5.49 -9.23
N LEU A 176 1.84 5.40 -10.48
CA LEU A 176 0.56 4.79 -10.84
C LEU A 176 0.77 3.68 -11.87
N VAL A 177 0.24 2.49 -11.60
CA VAL A 177 0.32 1.35 -12.52
C VAL A 177 -1.03 0.61 -12.60
N GLY A 178 -1.57 0.48 -13.81
CA GLY A 178 -2.88 -0.11 -14.07
C GLY A 178 -4.07 0.74 -13.59
N VAL A 179 -3.82 2.03 -13.31
CA VAL A 179 -4.84 3.03 -12.97
C VAL A 179 -5.11 3.87 -14.23
N GLY A 180 -6.34 3.84 -14.74
CA GLY A 180 -6.72 4.55 -15.98
C GLY A 180 -8.07 5.24 -15.89
N ASP A 181 -8.25 6.28 -16.71
CA ASP A 181 -9.46 7.12 -16.79
C ASP A 181 -10.58 6.39 -17.56
N LEU A 182 -11.21 5.42 -16.88
CA LEU A 182 -12.45 4.72 -17.29
C LEU A 182 -12.30 3.56 -18.29
N VAL A 183 -11.14 3.33 -18.93
CA VAL A 183 -10.87 2.14 -19.74
C VAL A 183 -9.99 1.15 -18.98
N ILE A 184 -10.30 -0.15 -19.06
CA ILE A 184 -9.47 -1.20 -18.46
C ILE A 184 -8.14 -1.27 -19.24
N PRO A 185 -6.98 -1.02 -18.62
CA PRO A 185 -5.71 -1.03 -19.34
C PRO A 185 -5.36 -2.45 -19.80
N SER A 186 -4.78 -2.54 -21.00
CA SER A 186 -4.35 -3.82 -21.58
C SER A 186 -3.22 -4.44 -20.75
N THR A 187 -3.03 -5.74 -20.92
CA THR A 187 -1.95 -6.51 -20.25
C THR A 187 -0.60 -5.88 -20.55
N GLN A 188 -0.32 -5.61 -21.83
CA GLN A 188 0.90 -4.96 -22.29
C GLN A 188 1.08 -3.58 -21.69
N GLU A 189 0.04 -2.74 -21.67
CA GLU A 189 0.15 -1.39 -21.10
C GLU A 189 0.53 -1.43 -19.61
N ILE A 190 -0.05 -2.34 -18.83
CA ILE A 190 0.31 -2.50 -17.41
C ILE A 190 1.77 -2.91 -17.24
N LEU A 191 2.27 -3.84 -18.07
CA LEU A 191 3.68 -4.26 -18.02
C LEU A 191 4.63 -3.12 -18.40
N HIS A 192 4.29 -2.33 -19.41
CA HIS A 192 5.06 -1.14 -19.80
C HIS A 192 5.07 -0.09 -18.68
N GLN A 193 3.92 0.15 -18.03
CA GLN A 193 3.82 1.04 -16.88
C GLN A 193 4.66 0.55 -15.69
N ALA A 194 4.63 -0.75 -15.39
CA ALA A 194 5.46 -1.34 -14.36
C ALA A 194 6.95 -1.15 -14.66
N LYS A 195 7.39 -1.42 -15.89
CA LYS A 195 8.78 -1.21 -16.35
C LYS A 195 9.25 0.23 -16.20
N ARG A 196 8.42 1.18 -16.62
CA ARG A 196 8.71 2.62 -16.50
C ARG A 196 8.79 3.07 -15.03
N ALA A 197 7.86 2.60 -14.20
CA ALA A 197 7.87 2.89 -12.77
C ALA A 197 9.11 2.30 -12.09
N GLY A 198 9.45 1.04 -12.36
CA GLY A 198 10.62 0.37 -11.82
C GLY A 198 11.93 1.07 -12.17
N ALA A 199 12.14 1.44 -13.44
CA ALA A 199 13.33 2.17 -13.87
C ALA A 199 13.44 3.54 -13.17
N SER A 200 12.34 4.29 -13.07
CA SER A 200 12.32 5.59 -12.40
C SER A 200 12.59 5.45 -10.89
N ILE A 201 11.98 4.48 -10.22
CA ILE A 201 12.22 4.22 -8.80
C ILE A 201 13.67 3.80 -8.55
N SER A 202 14.21 2.88 -9.35
CA SER A 202 15.59 2.43 -9.24
C SER A 202 16.58 3.59 -9.36
N SER A 203 16.41 4.48 -10.35
CA SER A 203 17.23 5.68 -10.49
C SER A 203 17.19 6.58 -9.26
N ARG A 204 16.02 6.74 -8.63
CA ARG A 204 15.85 7.54 -7.41
C ARG A 204 16.51 6.90 -6.20
N VAL A 205 16.40 5.58 -6.06
CA VAL A 205 17.04 4.83 -4.98
C VAL A 205 18.57 4.92 -5.12
N ALA A 206 19.11 4.72 -6.32
CA ALA A 206 20.54 4.82 -6.58
C ALA A 206 21.12 6.22 -6.27
N VAL A 207 20.44 7.29 -6.70
CA VAL A 207 20.83 8.68 -6.37
C VAL A 207 20.85 8.90 -4.86
N ARG A 208 19.90 8.31 -4.13
CA ARG A 208 19.81 8.45 -2.68
C ARG A 208 20.89 7.68 -1.94
N GLU A 209 21.19 6.46 -2.35
CA GLU A 209 22.29 5.66 -1.80
C GLU A 209 23.63 6.35 -2.02
N THR A 210 23.83 6.92 -3.21
CA THR A 210 25.04 7.72 -3.51
C THR A 210 25.11 9.00 -2.69
N GLY A 211 24.00 9.72 -2.52
CA GLY A 211 23.94 10.94 -1.70
C GLY A 211 24.13 10.70 -0.20
N LEU A 212 23.77 9.51 0.31
CA LEU A 212 24.05 9.08 1.69
C LEU A 212 25.51 8.66 1.87
N ALA A 213 26.16 8.10 0.84
CA ALA A 213 27.57 7.71 0.90
C ALA A 213 28.55 8.90 0.88
N LEU A 214 28.08 10.08 0.45
CA LEU A 214 28.87 11.32 0.36
C LEU A 214 28.62 12.30 1.52
N ALA A 215 27.75 11.96 2.47
CA ALA A 215 27.36 12.79 3.62
C ALA A 215 27.95 12.25 4.93
#